data_AF-A0A520ILH6-F1
#
_entry.id   AF-A0A520ILH6-F1
#
_cell.length_a   1.000
_cell.length_b   1.000
_cell.length_c   1.000
_cell.angle_alpha   90.00
_cell.angle_beta   90.00
_cell.angle_gamma   90.00
#
_symmetry.space_group_name_H-M   'P 1'
#
loop_
_entity.id
_entity.type
_entity.pdbx_description
1 polymer ?
#
loop_
_entity_poly.entity_id
_entity_poly.type
_entity_poly.pdbx_seq_one_letter_code
_entity_poly.pdbx_strand_id
1 'polypeptide(L)'
;IGDAIELFPFDRGYVGIVLQEDGSANICMAVHRSKMLEAGSPAALLDVLAAECPRLGDRLAFRRGDEPIDAIANVPYGWRARQTGDAVFRLGDQAGVIPSLAGEGMGIAIASGIRAGHAYIAGGAAAAPRFQRDFAAATARPIRLAGLVRDAAERPWLGAALLPLVGHVPGLIQIIASATRIGHSPLDHAAPQKED
;
A
#
# COMPACT_ATOMS: atom_id res chain seq x y z
N ILE A 1 15.25 3.47 15.90
CA ILE A 1 14.21 3.82 14.90
C ILE A 1 13.71 5.19 15.32
N GLY A 2 13.76 6.20 14.44
CA GLY A 2 13.23 7.55 14.74
C GLY A 2 11.75 7.67 14.30
N ASP A 3 11.29 8.88 14.01
CA ASP A 3 9.90 9.15 13.58
C ASP A 3 9.60 8.73 12.12
N ALA A 4 10.46 7.91 11.52
CA ALA A 4 10.39 7.52 10.12
C ALA A 4 10.20 6.00 9.99
N ILE A 5 9.55 5.59 8.90
CA ILE A 5 9.49 4.19 8.48
C ILE A 5 10.84 3.80 7.91
N GLU A 6 11.51 2.81 8.51
CA GLU A 6 12.71 2.21 7.92
C GLU A 6 12.28 1.16 6.88
N LEU A 7 12.80 1.27 5.65
CA LEU A 7 12.52 0.33 4.56
C LEU A 7 13.81 -0.38 4.12
N PHE A 8 13.75 -1.71 4.08
CA PHE A 8 14.85 -2.60 3.68
C PHE A 8 14.41 -3.43 2.47
N PRO A 9 14.69 -2.97 1.23
CA PRO A 9 14.45 -3.77 0.03
C PRO A 9 15.42 -4.96 -0.04
N PHE A 10 14.95 -6.08 -0.57
CA PHE A 10 15.75 -7.29 -0.80
C PHE A 10 15.27 -8.01 -2.07
N ASP A 11 15.97 -9.07 -2.47
CA ASP A 11 15.58 -9.84 -3.65
C ASP A 11 14.17 -10.42 -3.47
N ARG A 12 13.24 -9.97 -4.33
CA ARG A 12 11.82 -10.40 -4.34
C ARG A 12 11.03 -9.98 -3.09
N GLY A 13 11.36 -8.85 -2.48
CA GLY A 13 10.55 -8.27 -1.41
C GLY A 13 11.11 -7.02 -0.75
N TYR A 14 10.45 -6.59 0.32
CA TYR A 14 10.95 -5.53 1.21
C TYR A 14 10.42 -5.72 2.64
N VAL A 15 11.20 -5.30 3.63
CA VAL A 15 10.80 -5.19 5.04
C VAL A 15 10.57 -3.73 5.39
N GLY A 16 9.46 -3.44 6.06
CA GLY A 16 9.18 -2.16 6.70
C GLY A 16 9.24 -2.30 8.22
N ILE A 17 9.86 -1.33 8.89
CA ILE A 17 9.88 -1.26 10.35
C ILE A 17 9.38 0.12 10.79
N VAL A 18 8.40 0.11 11.70
CA VAL A 18 7.82 1.31 12.30
C VAL A 18 7.87 1.20 13.81
N LEU A 19 8.38 2.24 14.47
CA LEU A 19 8.32 2.37 15.92
C LEU A 19 6.91 2.79 16.35
N GLN A 20 6.37 2.13 17.36
CA GLN A 20 5.08 2.45 17.96
C GLN A 20 5.26 3.36 19.17
N GLU A 21 4.17 4.00 19.61
CA GLU A 21 4.18 4.96 20.71
C GLU A 21 4.61 4.33 22.05
N ASP A 22 4.38 3.03 22.23
CA ASP A 22 4.77 2.27 23.42
C ASP A 22 6.24 1.81 23.42
N GLY A 23 7.00 2.21 22.39
CA GLY A 23 8.40 1.83 22.20
C GLY A 23 8.61 0.45 21.58
N SER A 24 7.54 -0.30 21.27
CA SER A 24 7.62 -1.52 20.46
C SER A 24 7.79 -1.19 18.98
N ALA A 25 8.17 -2.18 18.16
CA ALA A 25 8.28 -2.00 16.71
C ALA A 25 7.35 -2.97 15.98
N ASN A 26 6.62 -2.46 14.99
CA ASN A 26 5.95 -3.30 14.00
C ASN A 26 6.93 -3.62 12.87
N ILE A 27 7.02 -4.91 12.53
CA ILE A 27 7.77 -5.39 11.37
C ILE A 27 6.77 -5.96 10.37
N CYS A 28 6.71 -5.35 9.19
CA CYS A 28 5.87 -5.82 8.10
C CYS A 28 6.71 -6.16 6.88
N MET A 29 6.24 -7.09 6.06
CA MET A 29 6.96 -7.53 4.88
C MET A 29 5.99 -7.88 3.76
N ALA A 30 6.35 -7.44 2.56
CA ALA A 30 5.81 -8.03 1.33
C ALA A 30 6.91 -8.85 0.69
N VAL A 31 6.64 -10.13 0.45
CA VAL A 31 7.61 -11.08 -0.09
C VAL A 31 6.94 -11.97 -1.14
N HIS A 32 7.69 -12.32 -2.18
CA HIS A 32 7.22 -13.31 -3.14
C HIS A 32 7.14 -14.68 -2.50
N ARG A 33 6.11 -15.44 -2.90
CA ARG A 33 5.88 -16.81 -2.41
C ARG A 33 7.11 -17.72 -2.60
N SER A 34 7.88 -17.54 -3.67
CA SER A 34 9.10 -18.33 -3.92
C SER A 34 10.16 -18.15 -2.84
N LYS A 35 10.52 -16.90 -2.50
CA LYS A 35 11.49 -16.60 -1.43
C LYS A 35 11.01 -17.07 -0.05
N MET A 36 9.71 -16.93 0.21
CA MET A 36 9.08 -17.45 1.43
C MET A 36 9.21 -18.98 1.53
N LEU A 37 8.91 -19.71 0.44
CA LEU A 37 9.05 -21.17 0.42
C LEU A 37 10.50 -21.65 0.53
N GLU A 38 11.45 -20.94 -0.09
CA GLU A 38 12.89 -21.24 0.02
C GLU A 38 13.39 -21.15 1.47
N ALA A 39 12.90 -20.16 2.24
CA ALA A 39 13.25 -20.01 3.65
C ALA A 39 12.53 -21.00 4.57
N GLY A 40 11.42 -21.59 4.14
CA GLY A 40 10.65 -22.60 4.87
C GLY A 40 9.72 -22.06 5.97
N SER A 41 10.07 -20.96 6.66
CA SER A 41 9.21 -20.31 7.65
C SER A 41 9.45 -18.79 7.74
N PRO A 42 8.47 -17.99 8.21
CA PRO A 42 8.64 -16.55 8.32
C PRO A 42 9.79 -16.16 9.25
N ALA A 43 9.97 -16.90 10.35
CA ALA A 43 11.09 -16.70 11.27
C ALA A 43 12.44 -16.97 10.57
N ALA A 44 12.56 -18.08 9.87
CA ALA A 44 13.78 -18.42 9.12
C ALA A 44 14.08 -17.41 8.00
N LEU A 45 13.04 -16.86 7.36
CA LEU A 45 13.21 -15.80 6.36
C LEU A 45 13.81 -14.54 7.01
N LEU A 46 13.32 -14.13 8.18
CA LEU A 46 13.88 -12.99 8.90
C LEU A 46 15.35 -13.23 9.30
N ASP A 47 15.73 -14.45 9.67
CA ASP A 47 17.12 -14.80 9.99
C ASP A 47 18.03 -14.72 8.76
N VAL A 48 17.56 -15.21 7.61
CA VAL A 48 18.25 -15.06 6.31
C VAL A 48 18.44 -13.58 5.98
N LEU A 49 17.39 -12.77 6.11
CA LEU A 49 17.44 -11.34 5.80
C LEU A 49 18.36 -10.57 6.78
N ALA A 50 18.41 -10.96 8.05
CA ALA A 50 19.33 -10.40 9.04
C ALA A 50 20.80 -10.64 8.64
N ALA A 51 21.12 -11.83 8.13
CA ALA A 51 22.44 -12.17 7.66
C ALA A 51 22.80 -11.46 6.34
N GLU A 52 21.85 -11.29 5.42
CA GLU A 52 22.03 -10.59 4.15
C GLU A 52 22.20 -9.06 4.33
N CYS A 53 21.56 -8.47 5.35
CA CYS A 53 21.60 -7.03 5.60
C CYS A 53 21.94 -6.71 7.07
N PRO A 54 23.21 -6.37 7.39
CA PRO A 54 23.64 -6.13 8.77
C PRO A 54 22.81 -5.07 9.51
N ARG A 55 22.40 -4.00 8.82
CA ARG A 55 21.56 -2.94 9.42
C ARG A 55 20.17 -3.44 9.81
N LEU A 56 19.60 -4.36 9.03
CA LEU A 56 18.35 -5.03 9.37
C LEU A 56 18.59 -6.03 10.51
N GLY A 57 19.71 -6.75 10.48
CA GLY A 57 20.15 -7.63 11.56
C GLY A 57 20.23 -6.92 12.91
N ASP A 58 20.80 -5.70 12.96
CA ASP A 58 20.84 -4.88 14.18
C ASP A 58 19.45 -4.59 14.74
N ARG A 59 18.42 -4.45 13.88
CA ARG A 59 17.03 -4.24 14.31
C ARG A 59 16.39 -5.54 14.77
N LEU A 60 16.62 -6.62 14.03
CA LEU A 60 16.06 -7.94 14.32
C LEU A 60 16.69 -8.58 15.57
N ALA A 61 17.88 -8.14 16.00
CA ALA A 61 18.52 -8.56 17.24
C ALA A 61 17.69 -8.23 18.50
N PHE A 62 16.73 -7.30 18.41
CA PHE A 62 15.80 -6.99 19.50
C PHE A 62 14.59 -7.95 19.58
N ARG A 63 14.45 -8.87 18.61
CA ARG A 63 13.40 -9.89 18.64
C ARG A 63 13.68 -10.90 19.76
N ARG A 64 12.60 -11.32 20.41
CA ARG A 64 12.54 -12.40 21.40
C ARG A 64 12.45 -13.77 20.73
N GLY A 65 11.97 -13.83 19.49
CA GLY A 65 11.87 -15.05 18.69
C GLY A 65 10.56 -15.83 18.88
N ASP A 66 9.75 -15.44 19.86
CA ASP A 66 8.43 -16.00 20.17
C ASP A 66 7.28 -15.05 19.78
N GLU A 67 7.57 -13.94 19.08
CA GLU A 67 6.54 -13.03 18.65
C GLU A 67 5.53 -13.69 17.70
N PRO A 68 4.24 -13.35 17.81
CA PRO A 68 3.26 -13.81 16.84
C PRO A 68 3.58 -13.25 15.45
N ILE A 69 3.53 -14.11 14.45
CA ILE A 69 3.71 -13.72 13.04
C ILE A 69 2.43 -14.06 12.28
N ASP A 70 1.71 -13.03 11.86
CA ASP A 70 0.57 -13.16 10.97
C ASP A 70 1.01 -13.07 9.51
N ALA A 71 0.58 -14.05 8.72
CA ALA A 71 0.87 -14.09 7.29
C ALA A 71 -0.42 -14.27 6.49
N ILE A 72 -0.63 -13.35 5.54
CA ILE A 72 -1.65 -13.48 4.50
C ILE A 72 -0.98 -13.72 3.15
N ALA A 73 -1.61 -14.54 2.32
CA ALA A 73 -1.11 -14.90 1.00
C ALA A 73 -2.09 -14.50 -0.10
N ASN A 74 -1.59 -14.45 -1.33
CA ASN A 74 -2.39 -14.18 -2.53
C ASN A 74 -3.11 -12.83 -2.54
N VAL A 75 -2.52 -11.81 -1.91
CA VAL A 75 -3.01 -10.42 -2.01
C VAL A 75 -2.96 -9.99 -3.48
N PRO A 76 -4.11 -9.66 -4.10
CA PRO A 76 -4.18 -9.46 -5.55
C PRO A 76 -3.77 -8.04 -5.94
N TYR A 77 -2.51 -7.67 -5.67
CA TYR A 77 -2.00 -6.34 -6.02
C TYR A 77 -2.21 -6.02 -7.50
N GLY A 78 -2.72 -4.81 -7.78
CA GLY A 78 -3.07 -4.40 -9.14
C GLY A 78 -4.51 -4.67 -9.52
N TRP A 79 -5.24 -5.48 -8.74
CA TRP A 79 -6.63 -5.82 -9.01
C TRP A 79 -7.54 -4.62 -8.80
N ARG A 80 -8.57 -4.52 -9.66
CA ARG A 80 -9.61 -3.50 -9.62
C ARG A 80 -10.92 -4.08 -10.13
N ALA A 81 -11.99 -3.90 -9.39
CA ALA A 81 -13.33 -4.24 -9.87
C ALA A 81 -13.76 -3.23 -10.94
N ARG A 82 -13.93 -3.69 -12.18
CA ARG A 82 -14.39 -2.84 -13.30
C ARG A 82 -15.90 -2.80 -13.45
N GLN A 83 -16.58 -3.77 -12.86
CA GLN A 83 -18.01 -4.01 -12.94
C GLN A 83 -18.51 -4.48 -11.58
N THR A 84 -19.81 -4.32 -11.35
CA THR A 84 -20.50 -4.76 -10.14
C THR A 84 -21.91 -5.21 -10.50
N GLY A 85 -22.58 -5.88 -9.56
CA GLY A 85 -23.99 -6.26 -9.71
C GLY A 85 -24.92 -5.09 -9.41
N ASP A 86 -26.21 -5.28 -9.69
CA ASP A 86 -27.23 -4.27 -9.39
C ASP A 86 -27.26 -3.96 -7.89
N ALA A 87 -27.36 -2.67 -7.56
CA ALA A 87 -27.36 -2.17 -6.18
C ALA A 87 -26.10 -2.47 -5.33
N VAL A 88 -25.04 -3.04 -5.89
CA VAL A 88 -23.82 -3.40 -5.12
C VAL A 88 -22.70 -2.39 -5.35
N PHE A 89 -22.36 -1.61 -4.32
CA PHE A 89 -21.20 -0.73 -4.32
C PHE A 89 -20.00 -1.46 -3.71
N ARG A 90 -18.95 -1.73 -4.50
CA ARG A 90 -17.71 -2.30 -3.96
C ARG A 90 -16.79 -1.19 -3.48
N LEU A 91 -16.34 -1.27 -2.24
CA LEU A 91 -15.54 -0.25 -1.56
C LEU A 91 -14.22 -0.85 -1.05
N GLY A 92 -13.24 0.02 -0.78
CA GLY A 92 -11.91 -0.37 -0.30
C GLY A 92 -11.28 -1.43 -1.19
N ASP A 93 -10.76 -2.49 -0.58
CA ASP A 93 -10.09 -3.58 -1.29
C ASP A 93 -11.03 -4.36 -2.23
N GLN A 94 -12.35 -4.29 -2.05
CA GLN A 94 -13.30 -4.83 -3.04
C GLN A 94 -13.41 -3.96 -4.29
N ALA A 95 -13.00 -2.69 -4.22
CA ALA A 95 -12.98 -1.78 -5.36
C ALA A 95 -11.62 -1.84 -6.09
N GLY A 96 -10.52 -1.96 -5.35
CA GLY A 96 -9.20 -2.19 -5.90
C GLY A 96 -8.12 -2.32 -4.83
N VAL A 97 -7.06 -3.05 -5.16
CA VAL A 97 -5.97 -3.41 -4.24
C VAL A 97 -4.67 -2.83 -4.74
N ILE A 98 -4.09 -1.91 -3.96
CA ILE A 98 -2.83 -1.23 -4.26
C ILE A 98 -1.66 -1.87 -3.48
N PRO A 99 -0.44 -1.95 -4.06
CA PRO A 99 0.74 -2.35 -3.31
C PRO A 99 0.92 -1.57 -2.00
N SER A 100 1.15 -2.29 -0.90
CA SER A 100 1.28 -1.71 0.45
C SER A 100 2.43 -0.71 0.58
N LEU A 101 3.46 -0.82 -0.26
CA LEU A 101 4.58 0.13 -0.30
C LEU A 101 4.13 1.57 -0.58
N ALA A 102 3.05 1.75 -1.33
CA ALA A 102 2.49 3.07 -1.60
C ALA A 102 1.70 3.63 -0.40
N GLY A 103 1.28 2.80 0.56
CA GLY A 103 0.57 3.22 1.77
C GLY A 103 -0.88 3.70 1.55
N GLU A 104 -1.46 3.51 0.36
CA GLU A 104 -2.71 4.16 -0.05
C GLU A 104 -3.96 3.26 0.04
N GLY A 105 -3.86 2.07 0.64
CA GLY A 105 -5.01 1.17 0.82
C GLY A 105 -6.17 1.84 1.57
N MET A 106 -5.85 2.52 2.67
CA MET A 106 -6.81 3.34 3.42
C MET A 106 -7.35 4.51 2.57
N GLY A 107 -6.49 5.11 1.74
CA GLY A 107 -6.88 6.14 0.78
C GLY A 107 -7.95 5.65 -0.19
N ILE A 108 -7.80 4.44 -0.74
CA ILE A 108 -8.80 3.77 -1.60
C ILE A 108 -10.12 3.59 -0.83
N ALA A 109 -10.05 3.06 0.39
CA ALA A 109 -11.22 2.80 1.22
C ALA A 109 -12.04 4.07 1.50
N ILE A 110 -11.38 5.14 1.93
CA ILE A 110 -12.03 6.41 2.22
C ILE A 110 -12.59 7.03 0.94
N ALA A 111 -11.79 7.11 -0.13
CA ALA A 111 -12.22 7.72 -1.39
C ALA A 111 -13.39 6.98 -2.03
N SER A 112 -13.38 5.65 -1.99
CA SER A 112 -14.50 4.84 -2.49
C SER A 112 -15.76 5.04 -1.66
N GLY A 113 -15.65 5.06 -0.33
CA GLY A 113 -16.78 5.31 0.58
C GLY A 113 -17.46 6.66 0.32
N ILE A 114 -16.67 7.74 0.25
CA ILE A 114 -17.18 9.09 -0.03
C ILE A 114 -17.90 9.14 -1.39
N ARG A 115 -17.24 8.63 -2.44
CA ARG A 115 -17.81 8.66 -3.81
C ARG A 115 -19.05 7.78 -3.95
N ALA A 116 -19.09 6.62 -3.28
CA ALA A 116 -20.25 5.76 -3.28
C ALA A 116 -21.43 6.40 -2.55
N GLY A 117 -21.18 7.07 -1.42
CA GLY A 117 -22.18 7.84 -0.69
C GLY A 117 -22.83 8.92 -1.58
N HIS A 118 -22.03 9.73 -2.26
CA HIS A 118 -22.54 10.73 -3.19
C HIS A 118 -23.32 10.11 -4.36
N ALA A 119 -22.81 9.02 -4.95
CA ALA A 119 -23.49 8.34 -6.05
C ALA A 119 -24.86 7.78 -5.60
N TYR A 120 -24.93 7.21 -4.40
CA TYR A 120 -26.16 6.68 -3.83
C TYR A 120 -27.18 7.80 -3.53
N ILE A 121 -26.75 8.92 -2.96
CA ILE A 121 -27.64 10.06 -2.72
C ILE A 121 -28.23 10.60 -4.03
N ALA A 122 -27.42 10.68 -5.09
CA ALA A 122 -27.83 11.25 -6.37
C ALA A 122 -28.68 10.32 -7.24
N GLY A 123 -28.41 9.01 -7.24
CA GLY A 123 -29.02 8.06 -8.17
C GLY A 123 -29.53 6.76 -7.52
N GLY A 124 -29.55 6.69 -6.19
CA GLY A 124 -29.95 5.52 -5.43
C GLY A 124 -29.10 4.28 -5.75
N ALA A 125 -29.71 3.11 -5.55
CA ALA A 125 -29.11 1.82 -5.84
C ALA A 125 -28.68 1.65 -7.32
N ALA A 126 -29.39 2.28 -8.26
CA ALA A 126 -29.11 2.20 -9.68
C ALA A 126 -27.79 2.88 -10.08
N ALA A 127 -27.20 3.70 -9.21
CA ALA A 127 -25.92 4.35 -9.48
C ALA A 127 -24.70 3.40 -9.39
N ALA A 128 -24.87 2.20 -8.81
CA ALA A 128 -23.75 1.29 -8.51
C ALA A 128 -22.88 0.91 -9.73
N PRO A 129 -23.45 0.54 -10.91
CA PRO A 129 -22.63 0.18 -12.07
C PRO A 129 -21.82 1.36 -12.62
N ARG A 130 -22.39 2.58 -12.60
CA ARG A 130 -21.67 3.79 -13.03
C ARG A 130 -20.56 4.13 -12.05
N PHE A 131 -20.87 4.15 -10.76
CA PHE A 131 -19.87 4.33 -9.70
C PHE A 131 -18.68 3.38 -9.88
N GLN A 132 -18.94 2.09 -10.09
CA GLN A 132 -17.88 1.10 -10.19
C GLN A 132 -16.94 1.36 -11.38
N ARG A 133 -17.49 1.68 -12.56
CA ARG A 133 -16.68 2.02 -13.74
C ARG A 133 -15.84 3.26 -13.50
N ASP A 134 -16.46 4.31 -12.96
CA ASP A 134 -15.81 5.61 -12.74
C ASP A 134 -14.72 5.51 -11.65
N PHE A 135 -14.93 4.68 -10.62
CA PHE A 135 -13.94 4.44 -9.60
C PHE A 135 -12.78 3.58 -10.13
N ALA A 136 -13.07 2.53 -10.90
CA ALA A 136 -12.04 1.72 -11.53
C ALA A 136 -11.14 2.54 -12.46
N ALA A 137 -11.71 3.46 -13.25
CA ALA A 137 -10.95 4.35 -14.11
C ALA A 137 -10.05 5.30 -13.30
N ALA A 138 -10.58 5.91 -12.25
CA ALA A 138 -9.84 6.84 -11.39
C ALA A 138 -8.65 6.18 -10.69
N THR A 139 -8.78 4.92 -10.26
CA THR A 139 -7.71 4.20 -9.56
C THR A 139 -6.72 3.50 -10.50
N ALA A 140 -6.96 3.51 -11.82
CA ALA A 140 -6.15 2.81 -12.80
C ALA A 140 -4.69 3.26 -12.85
N ARG A 141 -4.47 4.57 -12.81
CA ARG A 141 -3.13 5.16 -12.86
C ARG A 141 -2.41 5.03 -11.50
N PRO A 142 -3.01 5.43 -10.36
CA PRO A 142 -2.38 5.27 -9.05
C PRO A 142 -1.92 3.82 -8.77
N ILE A 143 -2.79 2.84 -9.00
CA ILE A 143 -2.48 1.42 -8.76
C ILE A 143 -1.33 0.93 -9.65
N ARG A 144 -1.30 1.37 -10.91
CA ARG A 144 -0.23 1.01 -11.85
C ARG A 144 1.11 1.61 -11.42
N LEU A 145 1.12 2.88 -11.03
CA LEU A 145 2.35 3.55 -10.57
C LEU A 145 2.88 2.91 -9.29
N ALA A 146 2.01 2.60 -8.33
CA ALA A 146 2.39 1.86 -7.13
C ALA A 146 2.97 0.47 -7.46
N GLY A 147 2.43 -0.21 -8.48
CA GLY A 147 2.99 -1.46 -9.01
C GLY A 147 4.42 -1.29 -9.50
N LEU A 148 4.69 -0.27 -10.30
CA LEU A 148 6.04 0.01 -10.82
C LEU A 148 7.03 0.35 -9.69
N VAL A 149 6.59 1.13 -8.69
CA VAL A 149 7.41 1.46 -7.52
C VAL A 149 7.77 0.21 -6.73
N ARG A 150 6.80 -0.68 -6.51
CA ARG A 150 7.04 -1.98 -5.88
C ARG A 150 8.02 -2.83 -6.69
N ASP A 151 7.80 -2.99 -7.99
CA ASP A 151 8.65 -3.81 -8.84
C ASP A 151 10.10 -3.30 -8.89
N ALA A 152 10.28 -1.98 -8.80
CA ALA A 152 11.61 -1.37 -8.68
C ALA A 152 12.25 -1.62 -7.30
N ALA A 153 11.47 -1.51 -6.22
CA ALA A 153 11.95 -1.75 -4.86
C ALA A 153 12.36 -3.22 -4.62
N GLU A 154 11.68 -4.19 -5.24
CA GLU A 154 11.98 -5.63 -5.10
C GLU A 154 13.19 -6.10 -5.93
N ARG A 155 13.88 -5.18 -6.63
CA ARG A 155 15.05 -5.47 -7.48
C ARG A 155 16.29 -4.81 -6.87
N PRO A 156 17.13 -5.56 -6.13
CA PRO A 156 18.30 -5.02 -5.41
C PRO A 156 19.28 -4.23 -6.28
N TRP A 157 19.45 -4.64 -7.55
CA TRP A 157 20.33 -3.95 -8.49
C TRP A 157 19.80 -2.57 -8.90
N LEU A 158 18.47 -2.37 -8.95
CA LEU A 158 17.87 -1.05 -9.16
C LEU A 158 18.06 -0.19 -7.92
N GLY A 159 17.95 -0.75 -6.72
CA GLY A 159 18.29 -0.06 -5.48
C GLY A 159 19.73 0.44 -5.49
N ALA A 160 20.70 -0.44 -5.76
CA ALA A 160 22.13 -0.07 -5.81
C ALA A 160 22.45 0.99 -6.87
N ALA A 161 21.76 0.98 -8.02
CA ALA A 161 21.96 1.94 -9.10
C ALA A 161 21.22 3.27 -8.90
N LEU A 162 20.03 3.25 -8.27
CA LEU A 162 19.14 4.40 -8.17
C LEU A 162 19.20 5.11 -6.81
N LEU A 163 19.58 4.45 -5.71
CA LEU A 163 19.72 5.10 -4.39
C LEU A 163 20.63 6.34 -4.40
N PRO A 164 21.78 6.34 -5.11
CA PRO A 164 22.62 7.55 -5.22
C PRO A 164 21.86 8.70 -5.88
N LEU A 165 21.05 8.42 -6.91
CA LEU A 165 20.27 9.43 -7.64
C LEU A 165 19.06 9.93 -6.85
N VAL A 166 18.41 9.06 -6.06
CA VAL A 166 17.27 9.41 -5.20
C VAL A 166 17.69 10.39 -4.09
N GLY A 167 18.91 10.24 -3.55
CA GLY A 167 19.47 11.19 -2.57
C GLY A 167 19.76 12.59 -3.12
N HIS A 168 19.78 12.77 -4.44
CA HIS A 168 20.05 14.05 -5.10
C HIS A 168 18.79 14.79 -5.58
N VAL A 169 17.61 14.16 -5.51
CA VAL A 169 16.35 14.78 -5.90
C VAL A 169 15.49 14.99 -4.65
N PRO A 170 15.63 16.13 -3.96
CA PRO A 170 14.78 16.45 -2.82
C PRO A 170 13.31 16.43 -3.26
N GLY A 171 12.48 15.70 -2.51
CA GLY A 171 11.05 15.58 -2.79
C GLY A 171 10.66 14.47 -3.78
N LEU A 172 11.58 13.67 -4.32
CA LEU A 172 11.22 12.54 -5.20
C LEU A 172 10.24 11.55 -4.53
N ILE A 173 10.45 11.27 -3.24
CA ILE A 173 9.52 10.45 -2.44
C ILE A 173 8.15 11.12 -2.34
N GLN A 174 8.09 12.44 -2.18
CA GLN A 174 6.83 13.21 -2.12
C GLN A 174 6.13 13.27 -3.48
N ILE A 175 6.88 13.30 -4.57
CA ILE A 175 6.35 13.24 -5.95
C ILE A 175 5.77 11.86 -6.22
N ILE A 176 6.49 10.79 -5.85
CA ILE A 176 6.00 9.41 -6.00
C ILE A 176 4.76 9.21 -5.14
N ALA A 177 4.80 9.61 -3.87
CA ALA A 177 3.67 9.52 -2.95
C ALA A 177 2.45 10.32 -3.44
N SER A 178 2.64 11.54 -3.96
CA SER A 178 1.55 12.34 -4.51
C SER A 178 0.99 11.77 -5.82
N ALA A 179 1.83 11.13 -6.64
CA ALA A 179 1.40 10.46 -7.88
C ALA A 179 0.67 9.13 -7.63
N THR A 180 0.94 8.46 -6.50
CA THR A 180 0.20 7.26 -6.06
C THR A 180 -1.03 7.58 -5.22
N ARG A 181 -1.17 8.82 -4.76
CA ARG A 181 -2.31 9.26 -3.95
C ARG A 181 -3.60 9.24 -4.76
N ILE A 182 -4.64 8.71 -4.14
CA ILE A 182 -5.99 8.85 -4.67
C ILE A 182 -6.57 10.13 -4.09
N GLY A 183 -6.96 11.07 -4.95
CA GLY A 183 -7.58 12.31 -4.50
C GLY A 183 -8.87 12.04 -3.73
N HIS A 184 -8.99 12.64 -2.55
CA HIS A 184 -10.21 12.73 -1.78
C HIS A 184 -10.84 14.09 -2.05
N SER A 185 -12.12 14.14 -2.44
CA SER A 185 -12.85 15.39 -2.32
C SER A 185 -12.98 15.71 -0.83
N PRO A 186 -12.66 16.93 -0.38
CA PRO A 186 -12.95 17.36 0.98
C PRO A 186 -14.45 17.13 1.28
N LEU A 187 -14.75 16.61 2.47
CA LEU A 187 -16.12 16.41 2.94
C LEU A 187 -16.86 17.75 3.14
N ASP A 188 -16.11 18.84 3.33
CA ASP A 188 -16.62 20.18 3.62
C ASP A 188 -16.71 21.05 2.37
N HIS A 189 -17.51 20.65 1.39
CA HIS A 189 -18.17 21.64 0.55
C HIS A 189 -19.62 21.74 1.02
N ALA A 190 -19.88 22.76 1.83
CA ALA A 190 -21.24 23.21 2.11
C ALA A 190 -21.98 23.28 0.77
N ALA A 191 -23.05 22.47 0.65
CA ALA A 191 -23.96 22.60 -0.46
C ALA A 191 -24.37 24.09 -0.56
N PRO A 192 -24.40 24.70 -1.75
CA PRO A 192 -24.91 26.04 -1.87
C PRO A 192 -26.33 26.04 -1.31
N GLN A 193 -26.53 26.76 -0.20
CA GLN A 193 -27.86 27.10 0.27
C GLN A 193 -28.54 27.84 -0.89
N LYS A 194 -29.58 27.22 -1.44
CA LYS A 194 -30.58 27.98 -2.19
C LYS A 194 -31.26 28.89 -1.17
N GLU A 195 -30.93 30.17 -1.22
CA GLU A 195 -31.78 31.20 -0.63
C GLU A 195 -33.01 31.33 -1.54
N ASP A 196 -34.18 31.15 -0.93
CA ASP A 196 -35.49 31.54 -1.48
C ASP A 196 -35.69 33.05 -1.31
#